data_AF-A0A3C1Y5S9-F1
#
_entry.id   AF-A0A3C1Y5S9-F1
#
_cell.length_a   1.000
_cell.length_b   1.000
_cell.length_c   1.000
_cell.angle_alpha   90.00
_cell.angle_beta   90.00
_cell.angle_gamma   90.00
#
_symmetry.space_group_name_H-M   'P 1'
#
loop_
_entity.id
_entity.type
_entity.pdbx_description
1 polymer ?
#
loop_
_entity_poly.entity_id
_entity_poly.type
_entity_poly.pdbx_seq_one_letter_code
_entity_poly.pdbx_strand_id
1 'polypeptide(L)' 'MARLNLTEAGERFLREWENDSEYISAHTSGSTGTPKEIHLLKEDMRQSARATNSFFKISRDS' A
#
# COMPACT_ATOMS: atom_id res chain seq x y z
N MET A 1 -20.92 7.78 -8.30
CA MET A 1 -19.62 7.12 -8.04
C MET A 1 -18.53 8.12 -8.40
N ALA A 2 -17.83 8.66 -7.41
CA ALA A 2 -16.73 9.60 -7.67
C ALA A 2 -15.62 8.85 -8.43
N ARG A 3 -15.24 9.35 -9.61
CA ARG A 3 -14.14 8.79 -10.36
C ARG A 3 -12.86 9.29 -9.70
N LEU A 4 -12.07 8.39 -9.13
CA LEU A 4 -10.74 8.72 -8.65
C LEU A 4 -9.86 9.03 -9.87
N ASN A 5 -9.36 10.26 -9.98
CA ASN A 5 -8.38 10.61 -11.00
C ASN A 5 -7.00 10.16 -10.52
N LEU A 6 -6.62 8.95 -10.89
CA LEU A 6 -5.34 8.35 -10.53
C LEU A 6 -4.32 8.54 -11.63
N THR A 7 -3.05 8.63 -11.25
CA THR A 7 -1.95 8.46 -12.21
C THR A 7 -1.89 7.01 -12.67
N GLU A 8 -1.22 6.74 -13.79
CA GLU A 8 -1.01 5.36 -14.28
C GLU A 8 -0.36 4.47 -13.19
N ALA A 9 0.57 5.03 -12.42
CA ALA A 9 1.17 4.34 -11.29
C ALA A 9 0.15 4.00 -10.19
N GLY A 10 -0.76 4.93 -9.88
CA GLY A 10 -1.85 4.69 -8.94
C GLY A 10 -2.83 3.62 -9.42
N GLU A 11 -3.20 3.65 -10.70
CA GLU A 11 -4.06 2.61 -11.28
C GLU A 11 -3.40 1.23 -11.27
N ARG A 12 -2.10 1.15 -11.57
CA ARG A 12 -1.34 -0.09 -11.53
C ARG A 12 -1.28 -0.65 -10.10
N PHE A 13 -1.00 0.21 -9.11
CA PHE A 13 -1.03 -0.19 -7.71
C PHE A 13 -2.42 -0.70 -7.31
N LEU A 14 -3.51 -0.02 -7.69
CA LEU A 14 -4.86 -0.51 -7.38
C LEU A 14 -5.16 -1.87 -8.00
N ARG A 15 -4.77 -2.10 -9.26
CA ARG A 15 -4.94 -3.42 -9.89
C ARG A 15 -4.18 -4.51 -9.14
N GLU A 16 -2.97 -4.22 -8.67
CA GLU A 16 -2.19 -5.16 -7.85
C GLU A 16 -2.81 -5.36 -6.46
N TRP A 17 -3.33 -4.29 -5.86
CA TRP A 17 -4.01 -4.33 -4.57
C TRP A 17 -5.30 -5.17 -4.61
N GLU A 18 -6.06 -5.08 -5.70
CA GLU A 18 -7.35 -5.74 -5.86
C GLU A 18 -7.26 -7.17 -6.39
N ASN A 19 -6.10 -7.61 -6.89
CA ASN A 19 -5.92 -8.98 -7.38
C ASN A 19 -5.90 -10.03 -6.26
N ASP A 20 -5.88 -11.31 -6.65
CA ASP A 20 -5.91 -12.46 -5.74
C ASP A 20 -4.57 -12.74 -5.03
N SER A 21 -3.50 -12.00 -5.34
CA SER A 21 -2.24 -12.14 -4.60
C SER A 21 -2.41 -11.70 -3.16
N GLU A 22 -1.82 -12.45 -2.22
CA GLU A 22 -1.81 -12.09 -0.80
C GLU A 22 -0.83 -10.95 -0.48
N TYR A 23 0.05 -10.58 -1.41
CA TYR A 23 1.09 -9.58 -1.22
C TYR A 23 1.23 -8.59 -2.38
N ILE A 24 1.87 -7.46 -2.08
CA ILE A 24 2.37 -6.45 -3.03
C ILE A 24 3.90 -6.56 -3.11
N SER A 25 4.46 -6.50 -4.32
CA SER A 25 5.91 -6.41 -4.51
C SER A 25 6.38 -4.96 -4.35
N ALA A 26 7.28 -4.73 -3.40
CA ALA A 26 7.86 -3.41 -3.15
C ALA A 26 9.39 -3.47 -3.22
N HIS A 27 10.02 -2.33 -3.52
CA HIS A 27 11.48 -2.19 -3.56
C HIS A 27 11.94 -1.28 -2.44
N THR A 28 12.94 -1.73 -1.69
CA THR A 28 13.63 -0.90 -0.68
C THR A 28 15.02 -0.58 -1.16
N SER A 29 15.58 0.57 -0.77
CA SER A 29 16.89 1.03 -1.25
C SER A 29 18.07 0.13 -0.88
N GLY A 30 17.88 -0.83 0.04
CA GLY A 30 18.94 -1.71 0.53
C GLY A 30 20.03 -0.94 1.29
N SER A 31 20.48 -1.45 2.44
CA SER A 31 21.56 -0.80 3.19
C SER A 31 22.89 -0.71 2.41
N THR A 32 23.05 -1.54 1.37
CA THR A 32 24.24 -1.60 0.51
C THR A 32 24.04 -0.90 -0.84
N GLY A 33 22.93 -0.17 -1.04
CA GLY A 33 22.64 0.58 -2.26
C GLY A 33 22.07 -0.24 -3.42
N THR A 34 21.98 -1.57 -3.29
CA THR A 34 21.26 -2.42 -4.25
C THR A 34 19.80 -2.53 -3.82
N PRO A 35 18.83 -2.11 -4.64
CA PRO A 35 17.42 -2.26 -4.32
C PRO A 35 17.07 -3.73 -4.06
N LYS A 36 16.35 -3.98 -2.97
CA LYS A 36 15.85 -5.31 -2.63
C LYS A 36 14.34 -5.36 -2.79
N GLU A 37 13.87 -6.33 -3.58
CA GLU A 37 12.46 -6.68 -3.64
C GLU A 37 12.02 -7.35 -2.33
N ILE A 38 10.88 -6.92 -1.81
CA ILE A 38 10.21 -7.49 -0.65
C ILE A 38 8.73 -7.71 -1.00
N HIS A 39 8.13 -8.71 -0.38
CA HIS A 39 6.69 -8.95 -0.46
C HIS A 39 6.02 -8.43 0.80
N LEU A 40 5.12 -7.47 0.63
CA LEU A 40 4.31 -6.91 1.72
C LEU A 40 2.96 -7.63 1.73
N LEU A 41 2.67 -8.39 2.79
CA LEU A 41 1.36 -9.01 2.94
C LEU A 41 0.28 -7.92 3.02
N LYS A 42 -0.78 -8.08 2.21
CA LYS A 42 -1.91 -7.13 2.21
C LYS A 42 -2.56 -7.06 3.59
N GLU A 43 -2.53 -8.15 4.35
CA GLU A 43 -3.04 -8.16 5.73
C GLU A 43 -2.21 -7.29 6.67
N ASP A 44 -0.88 -7.42 6.64
CA ASP A 44 0.01 -6.56 7.43
C ASP A 44 -0.16 -5.09 7.06
N MET A 45 -0.32 -4.79 5.77
CA MET A 45 -0.60 -3.43 5.28
C MET A 45 -1.92 -2.89 5.85
N ARG A 46 -2.99 -3.69 5.92
CA ARG A 46 -4.26 -3.30 6.56
C ARG A 46 -4.09 -3.03 8.05
N GLN A 47 -3.36 -3.87 8.77
CA GLN A 47 -3.12 -3.68 10.20
C GLN A 47 -2.29 -2.41 10.46
N SER A 48 -1.27 -2.17 9.65
CA SER A 48 -0.48 -0.94 9.69
C SER A 48 -1.33 0.32 9.42
N ALA A 49 -2.22 0.28 8.43
CA ALA A 49 -3.15 1.37 8.16
C ALA A 49 -4.12 1.64 9.33
N ARG A 50 -4.65 0.59 9.97
CA ARG A 50 -5.51 0.72 11.16
C ARG A 50 -4.76 1.32 12.34
N ALA A 51 -3.53 0.87 12.59
CA ALA A 51 -2.67 1.40 13.64
C ALA A 51 -2.37 2.90 13.40
N THR A 52 -2.07 3.26 12.17
CA THR A 52 -1.85 4.66 11.73
C THR A 52 -3.09 5.51 11.98
N ASN A 53 -4.26 5.06 11.51
CA ASN A 53 -5.53 5.78 11.73
C ASN A 53 -5.84 5.95 13.22
N SER A 54 -5.62 4.90 14.03
CA SER A 54 -5.83 4.96 15.48
C SER A 54 -4.88 5.96 16.15
N PHE A 55 -3.60 5.98 15.77
CA PHE A 55 -2.60 6.88 16.36
C PHE A 55 -2.89 8.34 16.03
N PHE A 56 -3.19 8.62 14.75
CA PHE A 56 -3.47 9.98 14.28
C PHE A 56 -4.93 10.42 14.43
N LYS A 57 -5.80 9.54 14.97
CA LYS A 57 -7.25 9.77 15.09
C LYS A 57 -7.93 10.10 13.75
N ILE A 58 -7.46 9.47 12.67
CA ILE A 58 -8.04 9.60 11.33
C ILE A 58 -9.31 8.75 11.29
N SER A 59 -10.41 9.39 10.91
CA SER A 59 -11.73 8.79 10.76
C SER A 59 -12.35 9.23 9.43
N ARG A 60 -13.60 8.86 9.19
CA ARG A 60 -14.33 9.34 8.01
C ARG A 60 -14.54 10.86 8.03
N ASP A 61 -14.65 11.44 9.22
CA ASP A 61 -15.10 12.82 9.43
C ASP A 61 -13.95 13.76 9.86
N SER A 62 -12.71 13.26 9.85
CA SER A 62 -11.48 14.05 10.09
C SER A 62 -11.01 14.78 8.84
#